data_AF-A0A6I9P668-F1
#
_entry.id   AF-A0A6I9P668-F1
#
_cell.length_a   1.000
_cell.length_b   1.000
_cell.length_c   1.000
_cell.angle_alpha   90.00
_cell.angle_beta   90.00
_cell.angle_gamma   90.00
#
_symmetry.space_group_name_H-M   'P 1'
#
loop_
_entity.id
_entity.type
_entity.pdbx_description
1 polymer ?
#
loop_
_entity_poly.entity_id
_entity_poly.type
_entity_poly.pdbx_seq_one_letter_code
_entity_poly.pdbx_strand_id
1 'polypeptide(L)'
;MAAPNEKKRGLEHLDEYEPKPAKHLRSLHDRMADRRLVVILEGASLETVKVGKTFELLNCDQHKNIIVKSGRNPGHIRPDITHQSDNLSF
;
A
#
# COMPACT_ATOMS: atom_id res chain seq x y z
N MET A 1 2.29 -68.85 35.36
CA MET A 1 1.34 -68.72 34.23
C MET A 1 1.42 -67.31 33.68
N ALA A 2 1.35 -67.12 32.36
CA ALA A 2 1.04 -65.84 31.72
C ALA A 2 0.47 -66.10 30.31
N ALA A 3 -0.62 -65.43 29.95
CA ALA A 3 -1.29 -65.43 28.64
C ALA A 3 -2.40 -64.37 28.66
N PRO A 4 -3.00 -63.98 27.51
CA PRO A 4 -2.54 -64.16 26.13
C PRO A 4 -1.76 -62.86 25.74
N ASN A 5 -1.83 -62.17 24.59
CA ASN A 5 -2.60 -62.34 23.35
C ASN A 5 -1.93 -61.57 22.19
N GLU A 6 -2.09 -62.04 20.95
CA GLU A 6 -1.63 -61.32 19.76
C GLU A 6 -2.69 -60.34 19.26
N LYS A 7 -2.31 -59.09 18.98
CA LYS A 7 -3.17 -58.13 18.27
C LYS A 7 -2.42 -57.47 17.11
N LYS A 8 -2.56 -58.07 15.92
CA LYS A 8 -2.34 -57.40 14.64
C LYS A 8 -3.23 -56.15 14.57
N ARG A 9 -2.66 -55.00 14.19
CA ARG A 9 -3.25 -53.71 13.76
C ARG A 9 -2.15 -52.64 13.93
N GLY A 10 -1.84 -51.81 12.96
CA GLY A 10 -2.20 -51.81 11.54
C GLY A 10 -1.12 -51.03 10.78
N LEU A 11 -0.79 -51.44 9.56
CA LEU A 11 0.35 -50.87 8.80
C LEU A 11 -0.12 -49.72 7.88
N GLU A 12 -0.97 -48.85 8.43
CA GLU A 12 -1.86 -47.97 7.67
C GLU A 12 -1.81 -46.54 8.23
N HIS A 13 -0.71 -45.81 7.94
CA HIS A 13 -0.61 -44.37 8.19
C HIS A 13 0.47 -43.70 7.28
N LEU A 14 0.38 -43.93 5.97
CA LEU A 14 1.24 -43.28 4.97
C LEU A 14 0.48 -42.55 3.85
N ASP A 15 -0.84 -42.71 3.77
CA ASP A 15 -1.66 -42.30 2.62
C ASP A 15 -2.68 -41.17 2.93
N GLU A 16 -2.28 -40.14 3.68
CA GLU A 16 -3.05 -38.88 3.71
C GLU A 16 -2.13 -37.64 3.78
N TYR A 17 -1.49 -37.35 2.65
CA TYR A 17 -0.91 -36.03 2.41
C TYR A 17 -2.03 -35.05 2.06
N GLU A 18 -2.60 -34.35 3.06
CA GLU A 18 -3.37 -33.13 2.79
C GLU A 18 -2.45 -32.12 2.08
N PRO A 19 -2.75 -31.72 0.83
CA PRO A 19 -2.01 -30.67 0.16
C PRO A 19 -2.38 -29.32 0.79
N LYS A 20 -1.69 -28.95 1.87
CA LYS A 20 -1.85 -27.65 2.54
C LYS A 20 -1.87 -26.56 1.47
N PRO A 21 -2.98 -25.81 1.29
CA PRO A 21 -3.15 -24.96 0.13
C PRO A 21 -2.01 -23.95 0.07
N ALA A 22 -1.19 -24.05 -0.97
CA ALA A 22 -0.07 -23.14 -1.19
C ALA A 22 -0.63 -21.72 -1.14
N LYS A 23 -0.08 -20.88 -0.25
CA LYS A 23 -0.62 -19.55 0.08
C LYS A 23 -0.86 -18.78 -1.22
N HIS A 24 -2.12 -18.74 -1.66
CA HIS A 24 -2.43 -18.30 -3.01
C HIS A 24 -2.03 -16.84 -3.12
N LEU A 25 -1.00 -16.56 -3.93
CA LEU A 25 -0.53 -15.21 -4.18
C LEU A 25 -1.60 -14.51 -5.01
N ARG A 26 -2.62 -13.96 -4.32
CA ARG A 26 -3.79 -13.29 -4.90
C ARG A 26 -3.36 -12.48 -6.11
N SER A 27 -3.79 -12.94 -7.29
CA SER A 27 -3.44 -12.32 -8.56
C SER A 27 -3.89 -10.85 -8.56
N LEU A 28 -3.32 -10.03 -9.44
CA LEU A 28 -3.76 -8.62 -9.50
C LEU A 28 -5.26 -8.51 -9.84
N HIS A 29 -5.79 -9.42 -10.66
CA HIS A 29 -7.23 -9.53 -10.93
C HIS A 29 -8.05 -9.87 -9.67
N ASP A 30 -7.61 -10.85 -8.88
CA ASP A 30 -8.26 -11.26 -7.63
C ASP A 30 -8.26 -10.11 -6.60
N ARG A 31 -7.15 -9.38 -6.49
CA ARG A 31 -7.08 -8.14 -5.69
C ARG A 31 -8.02 -7.05 -6.23
N MET A 32 -8.11 -6.87 -7.55
CA MET A 32 -8.99 -5.87 -8.18
C MET A 32 -10.48 -6.22 -8.07
N ALA A 33 -10.83 -7.47 -7.76
CA ALA A 33 -12.20 -7.90 -7.50
C ALA A 33 -12.67 -7.66 -6.05
N ASP A 34 -11.75 -7.48 -5.09
CA ASP A 34 -12.10 -7.05 -3.72
C ASP A 34 -12.80 -5.67 -3.75
N ARG A 35 -13.88 -5.50 -2.98
CA ARG A 35 -14.54 -4.18 -2.82
C ARG A 35 -13.57 -3.18 -2.18
N ARG A 36 -13.38 -2.02 -2.83
CA ARG A 36 -12.45 -0.95 -2.42
C ARG A 36 -13.11 0.41 -2.62
N LEU A 37 -12.78 1.37 -1.76
CA LEU A 37 -12.95 2.79 -2.06
C LEU A 37 -11.75 3.25 -2.90
N VAL A 38 -12.01 4.06 -3.93
CA VAL A 38 -10.96 4.73 -4.72
C VAL A 38 -11.24 6.23 -4.63
N VAL A 39 -10.31 6.97 -4.01
CA VAL A 39 -10.37 8.43 -3.89
C VAL A 39 -9.42 9.03 -4.93
N ILE A 40 -9.85 10.09 -5.62
CA ILE A 40 -9.03 10.86 -6.55
C ILE A 40 -8.85 12.26 -5.99
N LEU A 41 -7.63 12.61 -5.60
CA LEU A 41 -7.27 13.96 -5.14
C LEU A 41 -6.96 14.85 -6.35
N GLU A 42 -8.01 15.34 -7.00
CA GLU A 42 -7.86 16.31 -8.10
C GLU A 42 -7.26 17.63 -7.59
N GLY A 43 -6.41 18.27 -8.41
CA GLY A 43 -5.83 19.58 -8.09
C GLY A 43 -4.69 19.57 -7.06
N ALA A 44 -4.22 18.39 -6.62
CA ALA A 44 -3.10 18.25 -5.69
C ALA A 44 -1.84 19.00 -6.19
N SER A 45 -1.37 20.00 -5.43
CA SER A 45 -0.31 20.92 -5.86
C SER A 45 1.11 20.35 -5.66
N LEU A 46 1.42 19.26 -6.37
CA LEU A 46 2.69 18.52 -6.28
C LEU A 46 3.67 18.91 -7.40
N GLU A 47 4.07 20.18 -7.43
CA GLU A 47 5.08 20.71 -8.36
C GLU A 47 6.46 20.77 -7.71
N THR A 48 7.54 20.69 -8.49
CA THR A 48 8.92 20.87 -7.99
C THR A 48 9.57 22.15 -8.52
N VAL A 49 10.54 22.67 -7.77
CA VAL A 49 11.28 23.90 -8.08
C VAL A 49 12.77 23.70 -7.87
N LYS A 50 13.59 24.35 -8.71
CA LYS A 50 15.05 24.30 -8.59
C LYS A 50 15.56 25.49 -7.78
N VAL A 51 16.19 25.23 -6.64
CA VAL A 51 16.77 26.25 -5.74
C VAL A 51 18.29 26.15 -5.82
N GLY A 52 18.89 26.90 -6.76
CA GLY A 52 20.33 26.86 -7.02
C GLY A 52 20.80 25.50 -7.57
N LYS A 53 21.14 24.57 -6.68
CA LYS A 53 21.58 23.20 -7.00
C LYS A 53 20.61 22.10 -6.56
N THR A 54 19.73 22.36 -5.59
CA THR A 54 18.70 21.41 -5.12
C THR A 54 17.44 21.48 -5.98
N PHE A 55 16.67 20.39 -5.96
CA PHE A 55 15.26 20.38 -6.35
C PHE A 55 14.44 20.15 -5.10
N GLU A 56 13.44 21.00 -4.88
CA GLU A 56 12.60 21.03 -3.69
C GLU A 56 11.12 21.06 -4.11
N LEU A 57 10.21 20.67 -3.23
CA LEU A 57 8.79 20.74 -3.50
C LEU A 57 8.36 22.22 -3.49
N LEU A 58 7.61 22.65 -4.51
CA LEU A 58 7.12 24.02 -4.58
C LEU A 58 6.08 24.21 -3.45
N ASN A 59 6.30 25.25 -2.64
CA ASN A 59 5.61 25.43 -1.36
C ASN A 59 5.29 26.93 -1.21
N CYS A 60 4.03 27.24 -0.87
CA CYS A 60 3.59 28.60 -0.61
C CYS A 60 4.46 29.34 0.39
N ASP A 61 5.08 28.69 1.38
CA ASP A 61 5.87 29.40 2.40
C ASP A 61 7.33 29.65 2.01
N GLN A 62 8.05 28.63 1.56
CA GLN A 62 9.47 28.76 1.18
C GLN A 62 9.66 29.50 -0.16
N HIS A 63 8.70 29.39 -1.09
CA HIS A 63 8.91 29.74 -2.50
C HIS A 63 8.11 30.97 -3.00
N LYS A 64 7.54 31.79 -2.10
CA LYS A 64 6.74 33.00 -2.40
C LYS A 64 7.31 33.84 -3.55
N ASN A 65 8.60 34.17 -3.47
CA ASN A 65 9.28 35.04 -4.43
C ASN A 65 9.41 34.43 -5.84
N ILE A 66 9.40 33.10 -5.98
CA ILE A 66 9.42 32.40 -7.28
C ILE A 66 8.00 32.31 -7.82
N ILE A 67 7.03 31.97 -6.97
CA ILE A 67 5.61 31.85 -7.31
C ILE A 67 5.05 33.17 -7.84
N VAL A 68 5.30 34.29 -7.15
CA VAL A 68 4.86 35.63 -7.56
C VAL A 68 5.53 36.06 -8.87
N LYS A 69 6.83 35.74 -9.07
CA LYS A 69 7.52 35.98 -10.36
C LYS A 69 6.95 35.14 -11.52
N SER A 70 6.34 34.00 -11.21
CA SER A 70 5.63 33.16 -12.18
C SER A 70 4.18 33.65 -12.45
N GLY A 71 3.75 34.77 -11.86
CA GLY A 71 2.38 35.28 -11.99
C GLY A 71 1.30 34.39 -11.35
N ARG A 72 1.70 33.48 -10.45
CA ARG A 72 0.80 32.51 -9.79
C ARG A 72 0.47 32.95 -8.36
N ASN A 73 -0.70 32.55 -7.87
CA ASN A 73 -1.14 32.82 -6.50
C ASN A 73 -0.50 31.81 -5.53
N PRO A 74 0.24 32.25 -4.48
CA PRO A 74 0.83 31.33 -3.51
C PRO A 74 -0.20 30.54 -2.71
N GLY A 75 -1.42 31.07 -2.52
CA GLY A 75 -2.51 30.35 -1.84
C GLY A 75 -2.96 29.05 -2.51
N HIS A 76 -2.62 28.82 -3.79
CA HIS A 76 -2.96 27.59 -4.52
C HIS A 76 -1.86 26.51 -4.44
N ILE A 77 -0.70 26.80 -3.84
CA ILE A 77 0.48 25.93 -3.88
C ILE A 77 0.74 25.43 -2.45
N ARG A 78 -0.15 24.56 -1.99
CA ARG A 78 -0.23 24.03 -0.63
C ARG A 78 -0.11 22.50 -0.65
N PRO A 79 1.11 21.96 -0.85
CA PRO A 79 1.34 20.51 -0.81
C PRO A 79 1.00 19.89 0.56
N ASP A 80 0.95 20.72 1.62
CA ASP A 80 0.53 20.31 2.95
C ASP A 80 -0.92 19.79 2.99
N ILE A 81 -1.81 20.29 2.12
CA ILE A 81 -3.20 19.82 2.02
C ILE A 81 -3.21 18.37 1.52
N THR A 82 -2.49 18.08 0.43
CA THR A 82 -2.39 16.72 -0.13
C THR A 82 -1.83 15.75 0.91
N HIS A 83 -0.73 16.13 1.58
CA HIS A 83 -0.12 15.33 2.64
C HIS A 83 -1.05 15.08 3.84
N GLN A 84 -1.94 16.03 4.17
CA GLN A 84 -2.99 15.82 5.18
C GLN A 84 -4.10 14.90 4.65
N SER A 85 -4.52 15.05 3.39
CA SER A 85 -5.54 14.20 2.75
C SER A 85 -5.10 12.74 2.62
N ASP A 86 -3.82 12.49 2.29
CA ASP A 86 -3.22 11.14 2.25
C ASP A 86 -3.14 10.48 3.64
N ASN A 87 -3.31 11.26 4.73
CA ASN A 87 -3.30 10.77 6.11
C ASN A 87 -4.69 10.41 6.66
N LEU A 88 -5.78 10.66 5.90
CA LEU A 88 -7.11 10.20 6.31
C LEU A 88 -7.23 8.68 6.16
N SER A 89 -7.57 8.01 7.26
CA SER A 89 -8.22 6.70 7.19
C SER A 89 -9.67 6.86 6.71
N PHE A 90 -10.05 6.05 5.73
CA PHE A 90 -11.40 5.93 5.17
C PHE A 90 -11.95 4.51 5.40
#